data_AF-A0A3D0U9P3-F1
#
_entry.id   AF-A0A3D0U9P3-F1
#
_cell.length_a   1.000
_cell.length_b   1.000
_cell.length_c   1.000
_cell.angle_alpha   90.00
_cell.angle_beta   90.00
_cell.angle_gamma   90.00
#
_symmetry.space_group_name_H-M   'P 1'
#
loop_
_entity.id
_entity.type
_entity.pdbx_description
1 polymer ?
#
loop_
_entity_poly.entity_id
_entity_poly.type
_entity_poly.pdbx_seq_one_letter_code
_entity_poly.pdbx_strand_id
1 'polypeptide(L)'
;LDVGGGATKERVTEAFKIILSDDSVEAVLVNIFGGIVRCDLIAEGVIGAVQEVGVKVPVVVRLEGNNADLGAKILSESGMNIIAATGFNDAAEKVVAAVK
;
A
#
# COMPACT_ATOMS: atom_id res chain seq x y z
N LEU A 1 8.87 -1.16 -8.09
CA LEU A 1 7.99 -1.55 -9.21
C LEU A 1 7.07 -0.38 -9.51
N ASP A 2 6.98 0.07 -10.77
CA ASP A 2 6.02 1.10 -11.18
C ASP A 2 4.72 0.43 -11.65
N VAL A 3 3.57 0.89 -11.15
CA VAL A 3 2.23 0.39 -11.49
C VAL A 3 1.51 1.28 -12.52
N GLY A 4 2.13 2.41 -12.90
CA GLY A 4 1.59 3.42 -13.80
C GLY A 4 0.51 4.30 -13.15
N GLY A 5 -0.01 5.27 -13.92
CA GLY A 5 -0.94 6.29 -13.41
C GLY A 5 -2.35 5.83 -13.04
N GLY A 6 -2.68 4.55 -13.25
CA GLY A 6 -3.97 3.96 -12.91
C GLY A 6 -3.80 2.77 -11.97
N ALA A 7 -3.71 3.02 -10.67
CA ALA A 7 -3.58 1.98 -9.65
C ALA A 7 -4.95 1.31 -9.37
N THR A 8 -5.42 0.50 -10.31
CA THR A 8 -6.63 -0.33 -10.10
C THR A 8 -6.32 -1.49 -9.15
N LYS A 9 -7.36 -2.09 -8.56
CA LYS A 9 -7.21 -3.28 -7.69
C LYS A 9 -6.39 -4.37 -8.38
N GLU A 10 -6.71 -4.70 -9.63
CA GLU A 10 -6.06 -5.79 -10.38
C GLU A 10 -4.57 -5.53 -10.57
N ARG A 11 -4.19 -4.29 -10.92
CA ARG A 11 -2.78 -3.92 -11.08
C ARG A 11 -2.01 -3.99 -9.77
N VAL A 12 -2.62 -3.54 -8.69
CA VAL A 12 -2.03 -3.63 -7.34
C VAL A 12 -1.90 -5.09 -6.91
N THR A 13 -2.89 -5.93 -7.17
CA THR A 13 -2.85 -7.39 -6.93
C THR A 13 -1.69 -8.04 -7.68
N GLU A 14 -1.55 -7.80 -8.99
CA GLU A 14 -0.46 -8.38 -9.78
C GLU A 14 0.91 -7.85 -9.32
N ALA A 15 0.99 -6.57 -8.93
CA ALA A 15 2.20 -6.02 -8.34
C ALA A 15 2.60 -6.74 -7.05
N PHE A 16 1.65 -7.01 -6.14
CA PHE A 16 1.90 -7.80 -4.94
C PHE A 16 2.35 -9.23 -5.26
N LYS A 17 1.74 -9.91 -6.24
CA LYS A 17 2.16 -11.26 -6.67
C LYS A 17 3.59 -11.28 -7.18
N ILE A 18 3.99 -10.28 -7.97
CA ILE A 18 5.36 -10.16 -8.49
C ILE A 18 6.34 -9.92 -7.34
N ILE A 19 6.05 -8.94 -6.48
CA ILE A 19 6.94 -8.59 -5.35
C ILE A 19 7.11 -9.79 -4.41
N LEU A 20 6.01 -10.46 -4.05
CA LEU A 20 6.00 -11.58 -3.11
C LEU A 20 6.35 -12.94 -3.74
N SER A 21 6.70 -12.96 -5.03
CA SER A 21 7.33 -14.14 -5.64
C SER A 21 8.80 -14.31 -5.22
N ASP A 22 9.39 -13.27 -4.62
CA ASP A 22 10.71 -13.29 -4.04
C ASP A 22 10.62 -13.53 -2.53
N ASP A 23 11.08 -14.72 -2.09
CA ASP A 23 11.06 -15.14 -0.69
C ASP A 23 11.96 -14.27 0.22
N SER A 24 12.81 -13.41 -0.34
CA SER A 24 13.65 -12.47 0.42
C SER A 24 12.90 -11.20 0.86
N VAL A 25 11.66 -10.99 0.41
CA VAL A 25 10.88 -9.80 0.78
C VAL A 25 10.36 -9.93 2.21
N GLU A 26 10.82 -9.04 3.09
CA GLU A 26 10.42 -9.02 4.51
C GLU A 26 9.37 -7.95 4.84
N ALA A 27 9.20 -6.94 3.97
CA ALA A 27 8.19 -5.90 4.08
C ALA A 27 7.91 -5.26 2.72
N VAL A 28 6.73 -4.64 2.56
CA VAL A 28 6.37 -3.92 1.32
C VAL A 28 6.02 -2.46 1.65
N LEU A 29 6.65 -1.52 0.93
CA LEU A 29 6.26 -0.12 0.94
C LEU A 29 5.47 0.22 -0.35
N VAL A 30 4.21 0.57 -0.20
CA VAL A 30 3.35 1.12 -1.26
C VAL A 30 3.35 2.64 -1.15
N ASN A 31 3.81 3.34 -2.18
CA ASN A 31 3.80 4.80 -2.24
C ASN A 31 3.05 5.26 -3.50
N ILE A 32 1.89 5.88 -3.32
CA ILE A 32 1.03 6.31 -4.43
C ILE A 32 0.60 7.77 -4.24
N PHE A 33 0.74 8.55 -5.31
CA PHE A 33 0.18 9.90 -5.41
C PHE A 33 -1.14 9.84 -6.19
N GLY A 34 -2.25 10.04 -5.49
CA GLY A 34 -3.58 10.19 -6.09
C GLY A 34 -3.75 11.58 -6.71
N GLY A 35 -3.98 11.63 -8.01
CA GLY A 35 -4.35 12.84 -8.74
C GLY A 35 -5.81 12.78 -9.18
N ILE A 36 -6.01 12.33 -10.43
CA ILE A 36 -7.34 12.07 -10.99
C ILE A 36 -8.03 10.92 -10.24
N VAL A 37 -7.27 9.88 -9.91
CA VAL A 37 -7.75 8.78 -9.06
C VAL A 37 -7.64 9.20 -7.60
N ARG A 38 -8.74 9.07 -6.86
CA ARG A 38 -8.82 9.41 -5.44
C ARG A 38 -8.14 8.36 -4.56
N CYS A 39 -7.46 8.81 -3.50
CA CYS A 39 -6.75 7.96 -2.57
C CYS A 39 -7.68 7.04 -1.75
N ASP A 40 -8.95 7.38 -1.54
CA ASP A 40 -9.91 6.47 -0.90
C ASP A 40 -10.18 5.22 -1.76
N LEU A 41 -10.35 5.38 -3.07
CA LEU A 41 -10.50 4.24 -4.00
C LEU A 41 -9.21 3.42 -4.11
N ILE A 42 -8.05 4.09 -4.08
CA ILE A 42 -6.75 3.43 -4.07
C ILE A 42 -6.59 2.60 -2.78
N ALA A 43 -6.97 3.16 -1.63
CA ALA A 43 -6.92 2.46 -0.34
C ALA A 43 -7.78 1.19 -0.36
N GLU A 44 -9.01 1.26 -0.85
CA GLU A 44 -9.87 0.09 -1.05
C GLU A 44 -9.24 -0.95 -1.99
N GLY A 45 -8.62 -0.49 -3.08
CA GLY A 45 -7.89 -1.36 -4.00
C GLY A 45 -6.71 -2.08 -3.36
N VAL A 46 -5.92 -1.38 -2.55
CA VAL A 46 -4.79 -1.95 -1.79
C VAL A 46 -5.28 -2.98 -0.78
N ILE A 47 -6.33 -2.64 0.00
CA ILE A 47 -6.96 -3.54 0.96
C ILE A 47 -7.42 -4.82 0.26
N GLY A 48 -8.16 -4.68 -0.85
CA GLY A 48 -8.65 -5.82 -1.61
C GLY A 48 -7.53 -6.69 -2.17
N ALA A 49 -6.44 -6.08 -2.64
CA ALA A 49 -5.26 -6.81 -3.13
C ALA A 49 -4.53 -7.56 -2.01
N VAL A 50 -4.32 -6.92 -0.86
CA VAL A 50 -3.66 -7.54 0.31
C VAL A 50 -4.45 -8.76 0.80
N GLN A 51 -5.78 -8.64 0.88
CA GLN A 51 -6.67 -9.72 1.28
C GLN A 51 -6.67 -10.87 0.27
N GLU A 52 -6.71 -10.55 -1.03
CA GLU A 52 -6.75 -11.56 -2.11
C GLU A 52 -5.44 -12.34 -2.23
N VAL A 53 -4.30 -11.66 -2.11
CA VAL A 53 -2.98 -12.30 -2.19
C VAL A 53 -2.62 -13.03 -0.88
N GLY A 54 -3.21 -12.63 0.25
CA GLY A 54 -2.91 -13.23 1.56
C GLY A 54 -1.53 -12.80 2.08
N VAL A 55 -1.22 -11.51 1.96
CA VAL A 55 0.10 -10.94 2.32
C VAL A 55 0.36 -11.13 3.83
N LYS A 56 1.49 -11.77 4.16
CA LYS A 56 1.88 -12.07 5.55
C LYS A 56 2.91 -11.10 6.11
N VAL A 57 3.69 -10.47 5.25
CA VAL A 57 4.68 -9.46 5.60
C VAL A 57 3.99 -8.12 5.89
N PRO A 58 4.57 -7.25 6.74
CA PRO A 58 4.02 -5.92 6.98
C PRO A 58 3.98 -5.09 5.70
N VAL A 59 2.87 -4.37 5.52
CA VAL A 59 2.68 -3.45 4.39
C VAL A 59 2.59 -2.03 4.92
N VAL A 60 3.55 -1.18 4.56
CA VAL A 60 3.47 0.26 4.81
C VAL A 60 2.89 0.94 3.58
N VAL A 61 1.88 1.79 3.76
CA VAL A 61 1.21 2.47 2.66
C VAL A 61 1.23 3.97 2.90
N ARG A 62 1.74 4.71 1.93
CA ARG A 62 1.72 6.16 1.90
C ARG A 62 0.91 6.65 0.71
N LEU A 63 -0.14 7.41 1.01
CA LEU A 63 -1.03 8.02 0.03
C LEU A 63 -0.89 9.53 0.09
N GLU A 64 -0.86 10.18 -1.06
CA GLU A 64 -0.79 11.64 -1.20
C GLU A 64 -1.76 12.16 -2.24
N GLY A 65 -2.11 13.44 -2.13
CA GLY A 65 -2.97 14.11 -3.09
C GLY A 65 -4.46 13.96 -2.79
N ASN A 66 -5.25 13.67 -3.81
CA ASN A 66 -6.71 13.77 -3.74
C ASN A 66 -7.30 12.77 -2.72
N ASN A 67 -7.96 13.27 -1.67
CA ASN A 67 -8.51 12.47 -0.56
C ASN A 67 -7.48 11.61 0.21
N ALA A 68 -6.21 12.04 0.28
CA ALA A 68 -5.17 11.31 1.01
C ALA A 68 -5.55 10.98 2.46
N ASP A 69 -6.08 11.96 3.21
CA ASP A 69 -6.49 11.76 4.60
C ASP A 69 -7.57 10.68 4.76
N LEU A 70 -8.54 10.66 3.85
CA LEU A 70 -9.60 9.64 3.85
C LEU A 70 -9.03 8.26 3.48
N GLY A 71 -8.15 8.18 2.48
CA GLY A 71 -7.46 6.94 2.13
C GLY A 71 -6.63 6.39 3.29
N ALA A 72 -5.88 7.26 3.99
CA ALA A 72 -5.12 6.88 5.17
C ALA A 72 -6.02 6.34 6.28
N LYS A 73 -7.17 6.99 6.54
CA LYS A 73 -8.16 6.52 7.50
C LYS A 73 -8.70 5.14 7.13
N ILE A 74 -9.08 4.92 5.87
CA ILE A 74 -9.56 3.63 5.37
C ILE A 74 -8.52 2.52 5.60
N LEU A 75 -7.24 2.81 5.34
CA LEU A 75 -6.15 1.85 5.58
C LEU A 75 -6.02 1.51 7.07
N SER A 76 -6.03 2.51 7.95
CA SER A 76 -5.92 2.32 9.41
C SER A 76 -7.11 1.57 10.02
N GLU A 77 -8.31 1.72 9.45
CA GLU A 77 -9.53 1.06 9.93
C GLU A 77 -9.75 -0.34 9.32
N SER A 78 -8.87 -0.78 8.41
CA SER A 78 -9.03 -2.04 7.66
C SER A 78 -8.92 -3.32 8.51
N GLY A 79 -8.34 -3.25 9.71
CA GLY A 79 -8.06 -4.41 10.56
C GLY A 79 -6.97 -5.35 10.01
N MET A 80 -6.28 -4.97 8.94
CA MET A 80 -5.19 -5.73 8.35
C MET A 80 -3.82 -5.25 8.86
N ASN A 81 -2.76 -6.02 8.57
CA ASN A 81 -1.38 -5.65 8.88
C ASN A 81 -0.84 -4.57 7.92
N ILE A 82 -1.58 -3.45 7.84
CA ILE A 82 -1.29 -2.30 7.01
C ILE A 82 -1.00 -1.10 7.91
N ILE A 83 0.13 -0.45 7.67
CA ILE A 83 0.58 0.72 8.42
C ILE A 83 0.47 1.94 7.52
N ALA A 84 -0.42 2.88 7.85
CA ALA A 84 -0.52 4.14 7.13
C ALA A 84 0.66 5.08 7.49
N ALA A 85 1.23 5.72 6.48
CA ALA A 85 2.29 6.70 6.62
C ALA A 85 1.88 8.07 6.04
N THR A 86 2.31 9.15 6.69
CA THR A 86 1.88 10.54 6.41
C THR A 86 2.92 11.32 5.60
N GLY A 87 4.05 10.71 5.26
CA GLY A 87 5.11 11.35 4.49
C GLY A 87 6.11 10.32 3.97
N PHE A 88 6.95 10.71 3.02
CA PHE A 88 7.88 9.76 2.40
C PHE A 88 8.96 9.27 3.39
N ASN A 89 9.52 10.17 4.19
CA ASN A 89 10.50 9.80 5.24
C ASN A 89 9.86 8.91 6.30
N ASP A 90 8.66 9.27 6.78
CA ASP A 90 7.89 8.46 7.74
C ASP A 90 7.62 7.05 7.19
N ALA A 91 7.25 6.94 5.91
CA ALA A 91 7.00 5.65 5.27
C ALA A 91 8.28 4.80 5.18
N ALA A 92 9.42 5.42 4.87
CA ALA A 92 10.71 4.75 4.83
C ALA A 92 11.16 4.27 6.22
N GLU A 93 11.03 5.10 7.24
CA GLU A 93 11.37 4.74 8.62
C GLU A 93 10.49 3.61 9.13
N LYS A 94 9.17 3.68 8.89
CA LYS A 94 8.21 2.65 9.30
C LYS A 94 8.45 1.32 8.62
N VAL A 95 8.75 1.29 7.32
CA VAL A 95 8.94 0.01 6.62
C VAL A 95 10.22 -0.69 7.09
N VAL A 96 11.28 0.07 7.35
CA VAL A 96 12.53 -0.48 7.93
C VAL A 96 12.27 -0.99 9.35
N ALA A 97 11.55 -0.23 10.18
CA ALA A 97 11.24 -0.64 11.55
C ALA A 97 10.27 -1.84 11.64
N ALA A 98 9.52 -2.13 10.57
CA ALA A 98 8.58 -3.25 10.52
C ALA A 98 9.27 -4.59 10.23
N VAL A 99 10.48 -4.56 9.65
CA VAL A 99 11.33 -5.74 9.44
C VAL A 99 12.04 -6.11 10.75
N LYS A 100 12.19 -7.42 11.03
CA LYS A 100 12.81 -7.93 12.26
C LYS A 100 14.09 -8.70 11.97
#